data_AF-A0A929MQW4-F1
#
_entry.id   AF-A0A929MQW4-F1
#
_cell.length_a   1.000
_cell.length_b   1.000
_cell.length_c   1.000
_cell.angle_alpha   90.00
_cell.angle_beta   90.00
_cell.angle_gamma   90.00
#
_symmetry.space_group_name_H-M   'P 1'
#
loop_
_entity.id
_entity.type
_entity.pdbx_description
1 polymer ?
#
loop_
_entity_poly.entity_id
_entity_poly.type
_entity_poly.pdbx_seq_one_letter_code
_entity_poly.pdbx_strand_id
1 'polypeptide(L)'
;VDTIKKITKRANQLGVKMLTVYAFSTENWKRPEQEVSFLMKLPKEFFAKFVPELLEQNVRVETIGDLEGLPEATRKVLKQAIADTAHCSGLILNFAINYGSQDEICHAAQTLARQVAEGTLKPEDITPDLIGQNLETAKFGALANPDLIIRTSGEERLSNFLLWQAAYSEFYFTERLWPDFDEGDFDQALAVYASRQRRFGKVLDTE
;
A
#
# COMPACT_ATOMS: atom_id res chain seq x y z
N VAL A 1 11.45 9.93 -8.09
CA VAL A 1 11.12 10.61 -6.81
C VAL A 1 10.08 11.69 -7.02
N ASP A 2 10.15 12.48 -8.09
CA ASP A 2 9.20 13.58 -8.29
C ASP A 2 7.74 13.11 -8.51
N THR A 3 7.52 11.97 -9.18
CA THR A 3 6.16 11.46 -9.41
C THR A 3 5.38 11.19 -8.13
N ILE A 4 5.94 10.42 -7.18
CA ILE A 4 5.23 10.11 -5.93
C ILE A 4 4.86 11.39 -5.17
N LYS A 5 5.70 12.42 -5.22
CA LYS A 5 5.41 13.73 -4.63
C LYS A 5 4.20 14.39 -5.30
N LYS A 6 4.21 14.47 -6.62
CA LYS A 6 3.11 15.03 -7.42
C LYS A 6 1.79 14.31 -7.12
N ILE A 7 1.80 12.97 -7.17
CA ILE A 7 0.62 12.15 -6.94
C ILE A 7 0.13 12.25 -5.50
N THR A 8 1.03 12.22 -4.50
CA THR A 8 0.65 12.39 -3.09
C THR A 8 -0.03 13.75 -2.86
N LYS A 9 0.55 14.82 -3.41
CA LYS A 9 -0.02 16.17 -3.29
C LYS A 9 -1.39 16.24 -3.96
N ARG A 10 -1.52 15.69 -5.18
CA ARG A 10 -2.78 15.68 -5.92
C ARG A 10 -3.85 14.86 -5.19
N ALA A 11 -3.51 13.66 -4.71
CA ALA A 11 -4.40 12.81 -3.93
C ALA A 11 -4.90 13.51 -2.66
N ASN A 12 -4.02 14.20 -1.93
CA ASN A 12 -4.39 14.96 -0.75
C ASN A 12 -5.35 16.12 -1.08
N GLN A 13 -5.10 16.86 -2.17
CA GLN A 13 -5.99 17.94 -2.64
C GLN A 13 -7.37 17.44 -3.05
N LEU A 14 -7.46 16.24 -3.62
CA LEU A 14 -8.71 15.60 -4.02
C LEU A 14 -9.45 14.93 -2.86
N GLY A 15 -8.89 14.95 -1.65
CA GLY A 15 -9.52 14.38 -0.46
C GLY A 15 -9.40 12.86 -0.35
N VAL A 16 -8.51 12.23 -1.13
CA VAL A 16 -8.16 10.81 -0.98
C VAL A 16 -7.65 10.60 0.45
N LYS A 17 -8.16 9.57 1.13
CA LYS A 17 -7.84 9.31 2.54
C LYS A 17 -6.57 8.50 2.72
N MET A 18 -6.28 7.59 1.80
CA MET A 18 -5.11 6.75 1.85
C MET A 18 -4.56 6.47 0.45
N LEU A 19 -3.25 6.54 0.32
CA LEU A 19 -2.51 6.14 -0.87
C LEU A 19 -1.45 5.12 -0.46
N THR A 20 -1.63 3.86 -0.87
CA THR A 20 -0.62 2.82 -0.67
C THR A 20 0.25 2.71 -1.93
N VAL A 21 1.56 2.92 -1.78
CA VAL A 21 2.52 2.82 -2.88
C VAL A 21 3.35 1.55 -2.73
N TYR A 22 3.38 0.74 -3.79
CA TYR A 22 4.22 -0.45 -3.82
C TYR A 22 5.68 -0.07 -4.16
N ALA A 23 6.44 0.27 -3.13
CA ALA A 23 7.79 0.81 -3.29
C ALA A 23 8.85 -0.29 -3.45
N PHE A 24 8.69 -1.42 -2.75
CA PHE A 24 9.61 -2.55 -2.83
C PHE A 24 8.91 -3.86 -2.47
N SER A 25 8.95 -4.85 -3.35
CA SER A 25 8.39 -6.20 -3.12
C SER A 25 9.42 -7.16 -2.54
N THR A 26 8.98 -8.21 -1.83
CA THR A 26 9.88 -9.27 -1.33
C THR A 26 10.61 -9.98 -2.47
N GLU A 27 10.01 -10.06 -3.67
CA GLU A 27 10.65 -10.64 -4.85
C GLU A 27 11.76 -9.75 -5.43
N ASN A 28 11.86 -8.48 -5.05
CA ASN A 28 12.92 -7.60 -5.54
C ASN A 28 14.30 -7.94 -4.96
N TRP A 29 14.38 -8.74 -3.89
CA TRP A 29 15.65 -9.30 -3.40
C TRP A 29 16.31 -10.28 -4.38
N LYS A 30 15.55 -10.81 -5.35
CA LYS A 30 16.09 -11.69 -6.40
C LYS A 30 16.83 -10.94 -7.51
N ARG A 31 16.82 -9.59 -7.47
CA ARG A 31 17.51 -8.75 -8.46
C ARG A 31 19.02 -8.68 -8.17
N PRO A 32 19.85 -8.26 -9.14
CA PRO A 32 21.28 -8.10 -8.93
C PRO A 32 21.58 -7.22 -7.70
N GLU A 33 22.59 -7.58 -6.92
CA GLU A 33 22.94 -6.92 -5.65
C GLU A 33 23.19 -5.42 -5.79
N GLN A 34 23.72 -4.99 -6.95
CA GLN A 34 23.91 -3.57 -7.27
C GLN A 34 22.57 -2.82 -7.44
N GLU A 35 21.57 -3.46 -8.05
CA GLU A 35 20.23 -2.89 -8.23
C GLU A 35 19.49 -2.83 -6.89
N VAL A 36 19.57 -3.89 -6.09
CA VAL A 36 19.03 -3.92 -4.72
C VAL A 36 19.68 -2.81 -3.88
N SER A 37 21.01 -2.68 -3.93
CA SER A 37 21.74 -1.64 -3.19
C SER A 37 21.37 -0.22 -3.64
N PHE A 38 21.10 -0.01 -4.92
CA PHE A 38 20.61 1.28 -5.43
C PHE A 38 19.18 1.56 -4.97
N LEU A 39 18.29 0.57 -5.08
CA LEU A 39 16.91 0.67 -4.59
C LEU A 39 16.84 0.93 -3.08
N MET A 40 17.78 0.41 -2.30
CA MET A 40 17.86 0.65 -0.85
C MET A 40 18.41 2.03 -0.47
N LYS A 41 19.06 2.76 -1.39
CA LYS A 41 19.49 4.15 -1.17
C LYS A 41 18.38 5.17 -1.40
N LEU A 42 17.44 4.85 -2.29
CA LEU A 42 16.32 5.71 -2.66
C LEU A 42 15.48 6.17 -1.46
N PRO A 43 15.11 5.32 -0.47
CA PRO A 43 14.42 5.76 0.74
C PRO A 43 15.16 6.86 1.49
N LYS A 44 16.49 6.79 1.63
CA LYS A 44 17.25 7.78 2.39
C LYS A 44 17.18 9.17 1.77
N GLU A 45 17.38 9.25 0.45
CA GLU A 45 17.31 10.52 -0.29
C GLU A 45 15.87 11.03 -0.41
N PHE A 46 14.93 10.10 -0.60
CA PHE A 46 13.51 10.38 -0.67
C PHE A 46 12.99 11.00 0.63
N PHE A 47 13.10 10.29 1.75
CA PHE A 47 12.52 10.72 3.02
C PHE A 47 13.22 11.97 3.58
N ALA A 48 14.55 12.08 3.47
CA ALA A 48 15.26 13.25 3.98
C ALA A 48 14.82 14.57 3.32
N LYS A 49 14.48 14.54 2.02
CA LYS A 49 14.03 15.72 1.28
C LYS A 49 12.51 15.90 1.35
N PHE A 50 11.76 14.81 1.38
CA PHE A 50 10.32 14.83 1.16
C PHE A 50 9.50 14.94 2.45
N VAL A 51 9.99 14.45 3.59
CA VAL A 51 9.26 14.51 4.87
C VAL A 51 8.87 15.94 5.28
N PRO A 52 9.74 16.96 5.16
CA PRO A 52 9.35 18.34 5.46
C PRO A 52 8.14 18.81 4.63
N GLU A 53 8.10 18.46 3.35
CA GLU A 53 6.99 18.83 2.47
C GLU A 53 5.71 18.03 2.81
N LEU A 54 5.84 16.76 3.19
CA LEU A 54 4.72 15.95 3.65
C LEU A 54 4.07 16.57 4.91
N LEU A 55 4.90 17.04 5.84
CA LEU A 55 4.45 17.76 7.03
C LEU A 55 3.70 19.04 6.66
N GLU A 56 4.25 19.86 5.77
CA GLU A 56 3.58 21.08 5.27
C GLU A 56 2.22 20.79 4.61
N GLN A 57 2.06 19.61 4.01
CA GLN A 57 0.81 19.16 3.40
C GLN A 57 -0.11 18.39 4.38
N ASN A 58 0.23 18.30 5.67
CA ASN A 58 -0.51 17.52 6.68
C ASN A 58 -0.67 16.04 6.29
N VAL A 59 0.33 15.43 5.66
CA VAL A 59 0.32 14.03 5.24
C VAL A 59 0.96 13.15 6.32
N ARG A 60 0.28 12.06 6.69
CA ARG A 60 0.79 11.06 7.62
C ARG A 60 1.50 9.93 6.87
N VAL A 61 2.73 9.60 7.26
CA VAL A 61 3.49 8.48 6.70
C VAL A 61 3.22 7.21 7.51
N GLU A 62 2.95 6.13 6.80
CA GLU A 62 2.76 4.79 7.35
C GLU A 62 3.51 3.76 6.48
N THR A 63 3.68 2.54 7.01
CA THR A 63 4.29 1.44 6.26
C THR A 63 3.60 0.11 6.51
N ILE A 64 3.69 -0.79 5.53
CA ILE A 64 3.47 -2.24 5.64
C ILE A 64 4.64 -2.99 4.97
N GLY A 65 4.82 -4.25 5.33
CA GLY A 65 5.93 -5.12 4.98
C GLY A 65 7.02 -5.18 6.04
N ASP A 66 8.05 -5.98 5.76
CA ASP A 66 9.12 -6.26 6.71
C ASP A 66 10.19 -5.16 6.73
N LEU A 67 10.07 -4.25 7.69
CA LEU A 67 11.06 -3.21 7.96
C LEU A 67 12.36 -3.72 8.57
N GLU A 68 12.35 -4.87 9.23
CA GLU A 68 13.53 -5.41 9.91
C GLU A 68 14.50 -6.06 8.91
N GLY A 69 14.00 -6.53 7.76
CA GLY A 69 14.80 -6.90 6.60
C GLY A 69 15.49 -5.74 5.88
N LEU A 70 15.24 -4.48 6.25
CA LEU A 70 15.86 -3.31 5.62
C LEU A 70 17.20 -2.93 6.27
N PRO A 71 18.12 -2.32 5.51
CA PRO A 71 19.33 -1.74 6.09
C PRO A 71 19.01 -0.76 7.22
N GLU A 72 19.81 -0.77 8.28
CA GLU A 72 19.55 0.02 9.50
C GLU A 72 19.34 1.50 9.21
N ALA A 73 20.14 2.07 8.31
CA ALA A 73 20.01 3.47 7.91
C ALA A 73 18.64 3.78 7.29
N THR A 74 18.12 2.89 6.44
CA THR A 74 16.80 3.02 5.80
C THR A 74 15.69 2.87 6.83
N ARG A 75 15.79 1.85 7.69
CA ARG A 75 14.83 1.61 8.79
C ARG A 75 14.74 2.82 9.73
N LYS A 76 15.88 3.43 10.09
CA LYS A 76 15.91 4.61 10.97
C LYS A 76 15.20 5.81 10.35
N VAL A 77 15.44 6.07 9.06
CA VAL A 77 14.79 7.17 8.34
C VAL A 77 13.28 6.98 8.23
N LEU A 78 12.83 5.75 7.93
CA LEU A 78 11.41 5.41 7.90
C LEU A 78 10.74 5.60 9.26
N LYS A 79 11.33 5.04 10.33
CA LYS A 79 10.80 5.18 11.70
C LYS A 79 10.72 6.66 12.11
N GLN A 80 11.70 7.48 11.72
CA GLN A 80 11.68 8.91 11.97
C GLN A 80 10.55 9.61 11.20
N ALA A 81 10.38 9.32 9.91
CA ALA A 81 9.30 9.89 9.09
C ALA A 81 7.90 9.57 9.64
N ILE A 82 7.69 8.32 10.09
CA ILE A 82 6.43 7.90 10.73
C ILE A 82 6.21 8.67 12.03
N ALA A 83 7.25 8.81 12.87
CA ALA A 83 7.15 9.55 14.13
C ALA A 83 6.87 11.04 13.92
N ASP A 84 7.59 11.67 13.00
CA ASP A 84 7.47 13.10 12.71
C ASP A 84 6.06 13.44 12.19
N THR A 85 5.49 12.58 11.34
CA THR A 85 4.18 12.78 10.73
C THR A 85 3.00 12.15 11.48
N ALA A 86 3.24 11.53 12.64
CA ALA A 86 2.20 10.78 13.37
C ALA A 86 1.00 11.64 13.80
N HIS A 87 1.22 12.95 13.99
CA HIS A 87 0.20 13.92 14.37
C HIS A 87 -0.60 14.47 13.17
N CYS A 88 -0.18 14.17 11.94
CA CYS A 88 -0.88 14.61 10.75
C CYS A 88 -2.21 13.87 10.56
N SER A 89 -3.20 14.60 10.05
CA SER A 89 -4.60 14.15 9.92
C SER A 89 -5.14 14.18 8.49
N GLY A 90 -4.32 14.56 7.51
CA GLY A 90 -4.65 14.52 6.09
C GLY A 90 -4.49 13.11 5.49
N LEU A 91 -4.07 13.05 4.23
CA LEU A 91 -3.80 11.79 3.53
C LEU A 91 -2.84 10.90 4.33
N ILE A 92 -3.14 9.61 4.41
CA ILE A 92 -2.19 8.58 4.84
C ILE A 92 -1.42 8.13 3.59
N LEU A 93 -0.13 8.44 3.53
CA LEU A 93 0.80 7.89 2.55
C LEU A 93 1.45 6.63 3.12
N ASN A 94 0.94 5.47 2.71
CA ASN A 94 1.41 4.18 3.16
C ASN A 94 2.41 3.58 2.17
N PHE A 95 3.58 3.18 2.65
CA PHE A 95 4.58 2.51 1.81
C PHE A 95 4.55 1.00 2.06
N ALA A 96 4.28 0.23 1.01
CA ALA A 96 4.52 -1.21 1.01
C ALA A 96 5.99 -1.47 0.64
N ILE A 97 6.81 -1.78 1.65
CA ILE A 97 8.26 -1.93 1.54
C ILE A 97 8.65 -3.31 2.06
N ASN A 98 9.40 -4.06 1.24
CA ASN A 98 9.68 -5.47 1.54
C ASN A 98 8.37 -6.23 1.85
N TYR A 99 7.36 -5.95 1.04
CA TYR A 99 5.99 -6.43 1.23
C TYR A 99 5.61 -7.43 0.13
N GLY A 100 4.92 -8.48 0.53
CA GLY A 100 4.25 -9.43 -0.36
C GLY A 100 3.01 -9.96 0.34
N SER A 101 1.86 -9.94 -0.34
CA SER A 101 0.58 -10.31 0.28
C SER A 101 0.51 -11.79 0.65
N GLN A 102 1.18 -12.67 -0.09
CA GLN A 102 1.31 -14.08 0.29
C GLN A 102 2.04 -14.27 1.63
N ASP A 103 3.12 -13.48 1.86
CA ASP A 103 3.85 -13.53 3.13
C ASP A 103 3.02 -12.93 4.27
N GLU A 104 2.29 -11.84 4.01
CA GLU A 104 1.33 -11.23 4.95
C GLU A 104 0.26 -12.24 5.40
N ILE A 105 -0.36 -12.94 4.43
CA ILE A 105 -1.38 -13.97 4.70
C ILE A 105 -0.77 -15.16 5.45
N CYS A 106 0.44 -15.57 5.10
CA CYS A 106 1.15 -16.63 5.81
C CYS A 106 1.39 -16.27 7.29
N HIS A 107 1.85 -15.05 7.57
CA HIS A 107 2.04 -14.57 8.94
C HIS A 107 0.73 -14.48 9.73
N ALA A 108 -0.35 -14.03 9.09
CA ALA A 108 -1.69 -14.01 9.70
C ALA A 108 -2.14 -15.43 10.05
N ALA A 109 -2.02 -16.38 9.11
CA ALA A 109 -2.38 -17.78 9.32
C ALA A 109 -1.56 -18.44 10.45
N GLN A 110 -0.25 -18.18 10.50
CA GLN A 110 0.61 -18.68 11.58
C GLN A 110 0.23 -18.09 12.94
N THR A 111 -0.17 -16.82 12.99
CA THR A 111 -0.61 -16.15 14.22
C THR A 111 -1.88 -16.78 14.76
N LEU A 112 -2.87 -16.99 13.89
CA LEU A 112 -4.12 -17.66 14.25
C LEU A 112 -3.89 -19.12 14.66
N ALA A 113 -3.02 -19.84 13.96
CA ALA A 113 -2.68 -21.22 14.30
C ALA A 113 -2.02 -21.34 15.69
N ARG A 114 -1.20 -20.37 16.10
CA ARG A 114 -0.63 -20.32 17.46
C ARG A 114 -1.72 -20.11 18.51
N GLN A 115 -2.65 -19.17 18.29
CA GLN A 115 -3.78 -18.95 19.19
C GLN A 115 -4.65 -20.20 19.34
N VAL A 116 -4.88 -20.94 18.25
CA VAL A 116 -5.55 -22.24 18.28
C VAL A 116 -4.77 -23.27 19.11
N ALA A 117 -3.46 -23.38 18.92
CA ALA A 117 -2.62 -24.30 19.67
C ALA A 117 -2.57 -23.96 21.17
N GLU A 118 -2.68 -22.69 21.53
CA GLU A 118 -2.76 -22.19 22.90
C GLU A 118 -4.17 -22.36 23.53
N GLY A 119 -5.16 -22.78 22.75
CA GLY A 119 -6.55 -22.94 23.19
C GLY A 119 -7.30 -21.62 23.41
N THR A 120 -6.75 -20.50 22.94
CA THR A 120 -7.37 -19.16 23.05
C THR A 120 -8.32 -18.85 21.89
N LEU A 121 -8.29 -19.67 20.83
CA LEU A 121 -9.15 -19.60 19.65
C LEU A 121 -9.55 -21.02 19.21
N LYS A 122 -10.77 -21.23 18.72
CA LYS A 122 -11.12 -22.50 18.06
C LYS A 122 -10.93 -22.38 16.55
N PRO A 123 -10.54 -23.45 15.83
CA PRO A 123 -10.41 -23.41 14.38
C PRO A 123 -11.67 -22.90 13.66
N GLU A 124 -12.84 -23.33 14.12
CA GLU A 124 -14.16 -22.95 13.62
C GLU A 124 -14.53 -21.48 13.85
N ASP A 125 -13.82 -20.77 14.73
CA ASP A 125 -14.00 -19.33 14.95
C ASP A 125 -13.17 -18.49 13.95
N ILE A 126 -12.34 -19.12 13.10
CA ILE A 126 -11.55 -18.43 12.08
C ILE A 126 -12.45 -18.06 10.89
N THR A 127 -12.71 -16.76 10.77
CA THR A 127 -13.51 -16.18 9.68
C THR A 127 -12.64 -15.33 8.75
N PRO A 128 -13.13 -14.97 7.54
CA PRO A 128 -12.45 -13.99 6.69
C PRO A 128 -12.17 -12.66 7.41
N ASP A 129 -13.10 -12.18 8.24
CA ASP A 129 -12.89 -10.96 9.01
C ASP A 129 -11.76 -11.11 10.03
N LEU A 130 -11.67 -12.27 10.69
CA LEU A 130 -10.58 -12.54 11.63
C LEU A 130 -9.22 -12.63 10.93
N ILE A 131 -9.17 -13.22 9.73
CA ILE A 131 -7.97 -13.20 8.89
C ILE A 131 -7.59 -11.75 8.57
N GLY A 132 -8.56 -10.95 8.10
CA GLY A 132 -8.37 -9.53 7.79
C GLY A 132 -7.84 -8.70 8.96
N GLN A 133 -8.30 -8.98 10.18
CA GLN A 133 -7.83 -8.34 11.42
C GLN A 133 -6.39 -8.72 11.80
N ASN A 134 -5.86 -9.82 11.27
CA ASN A 134 -4.49 -10.28 11.49
C ASN A 134 -3.54 -9.93 10.32
N LEU A 135 -4.03 -9.21 9.31
CA LEU A 135 -3.19 -8.63 8.25
C LEU A 135 -2.55 -7.32 8.72
N GLU A 136 -1.42 -6.95 8.11
CA GLU A 136 -0.69 -5.73 8.46
C GLU A 136 -1.51 -4.46 8.16
N THR A 137 -2.37 -4.52 7.15
CA THR A 137 -3.32 -3.44 6.82
C THR A 137 -4.45 -3.24 7.84
N ALA A 138 -4.67 -4.17 8.78
CA ALA A 138 -5.77 -4.09 9.74
C ALA A 138 -5.77 -2.79 10.58
N LYS A 139 -4.57 -2.25 10.86
CA LYS A 139 -4.39 -0.99 11.59
C LYS A 139 -5.04 0.23 10.92
N PHE A 140 -5.39 0.12 9.62
CA PHE A 140 -6.04 1.19 8.87
C PHE A 140 -7.58 1.11 8.92
N GLY A 141 -8.15 0.08 9.55
CA GLY A 141 -9.61 -0.08 9.70
C GLY A 141 -10.33 -0.04 8.36
N ALA A 142 -11.29 0.87 8.20
CA ALA A 142 -12.07 1.02 6.97
C ALA A 142 -11.22 1.38 5.73
N LEU A 143 -9.99 1.86 5.92
CA LEU A 143 -9.07 2.21 4.83
C LEU A 143 -8.15 1.05 4.42
N ALA A 144 -8.25 -0.12 5.07
CA ALA A 144 -7.40 -1.27 4.78
C ALA A 144 -7.55 -1.78 3.33
N ASN A 145 -8.77 -1.72 2.78
CA ASN A 145 -9.09 -2.23 1.45
C ASN A 145 -9.11 -1.08 0.43
N PRO A 146 -8.27 -1.12 -0.62
CA PRO A 146 -8.28 -0.07 -1.62
C PRO A 146 -9.52 -0.15 -2.51
N ASP A 147 -10.09 1.00 -2.82
CA ASP A 147 -11.18 1.09 -3.79
C ASP A 147 -10.71 0.94 -5.24
N LEU A 148 -9.52 1.48 -5.53
CA LEU A 148 -8.90 1.52 -6.84
C LEU A 148 -7.43 1.12 -6.73
N ILE A 149 -7.01 0.21 -7.60
CA ILE A 149 -5.59 -0.13 -7.79
C ILE A 149 -5.17 0.33 -9.18
N ILE A 150 -4.17 1.22 -9.21
CA ILE A 150 -3.57 1.76 -10.41
C ILE A 150 -2.25 1.05 -10.66
N ARG A 151 -2.05 0.51 -11.86
CA ARG A 151 -0.77 -0.05 -12.29
C ARG A 151 -0.33 0.54 -13.63
N THR A 152 0.86 1.10 -13.59
CA THR A 152 1.56 1.71 -14.74
C THR A 152 2.31 0.68 -15.57
N SER A 153 2.93 1.13 -16.66
CA SER A 153 3.78 0.39 -17.59
C SER A 153 3.13 -0.70 -18.43
N GLY A 154 1.80 -0.71 -18.54
CA GLY A 154 1.03 -1.63 -19.40
C GLY A 154 0.90 -3.06 -18.86
N GLU A 155 1.43 -3.35 -17.67
CA GLU A 155 1.41 -4.69 -17.11
C GLU A 155 0.09 -4.97 -16.38
N GLU A 156 -0.66 -5.98 -16.83
CA GLU A 156 -1.98 -6.32 -16.29
C GLU A 156 -1.91 -7.47 -15.25
N ARG A 157 -1.37 -7.18 -14.08
CA ARG A 157 -1.31 -8.12 -12.95
C ARG A 157 -1.20 -7.38 -11.62
N LEU A 158 -1.39 -8.06 -10.49
CA LEU A 158 -1.15 -7.47 -9.16
C LEU A 158 0.28 -7.68 -8.66
N SER A 159 0.95 -8.75 -9.10
CA SER A 159 2.31 -9.08 -8.65
C SER A 159 2.43 -9.13 -7.12
N ASN A 160 1.57 -9.92 -6.46
CA ASN A 160 1.58 -10.10 -5.00
C ASN A 160 1.24 -8.84 -4.18
N PHE A 161 0.69 -7.80 -4.81
CA PHE A 161 0.25 -6.58 -4.13
C PHE A 161 -1.18 -6.72 -3.59
N LEU A 162 -1.34 -6.64 -2.26
CA LEU A 162 -2.63 -6.49 -1.58
C LEU A 162 -3.69 -7.52 -2.01
N LEU A 163 -3.33 -8.79 -2.17
CA LEU A 163 -4.22 -9.81 -2.77
C LEU A 163 -5.52 -10.01 -1.99
N TRP A 164 -5.45 -10.00 -0.65
CA TRP A 164 -6.64 -10.11 0.19
C TRP A 164 -7.49 -8.83 0.11
N GLN A 165 -6.85 -7.69 0.24
CA GLN A 165 -7.47 -6.38 0.29
C GLN A 165 -8.06 -5.97 -1.07
N ALA A 166 -7.50 -6.50 -2.17
CA ALA A 166 -7.89 -6.19 -3.54
C ALA A 166 -9.15 -6.93 -4.02
N ALA A 167 -9.77 -7.77 -3.19
CA ALA A 167 -10.84 -8.68 -3.59
C ALA A 167 -12.03 -8.00 -4.31
N TYR A 168 -12.30 -6.73 -4.00
CA TYR A 168 -13.36 -5.93 -4.62
C TYR A 168 -12.88 -4.55 -5.11
N SER A 169 -11.58 -4.42 -5.36
CA SER A 169 -11.01 -3.22 -5.94
C SER A 169 -11.32 -3.13 -7.43
N GLU A 170 -11.50 -1.92 -7.93
CA GLU A 170 -11.42 -1.65 -9.36
C GLU A 170 -9.95 -1.59 -9.78
N PHE A 171 -9.66 -1.99 -11.01
CA PHE A 171 -8.32 -1.96 -11.57
C PHE A 171 -8.22 -0.95 -12.70
N TYR A 172 -7.15 -0.16 -12.69
CA TYR A 172 -6.79 0.74 -13.77
C TYR A 172 -5.36 0.44 -14.22
N PHE A 173 -5.24 -0.12 -15.42
CA PHE A 173 -3.96 -0.40 -16.06
C PHE A 173 -3.68 0.68 -17.11
N THR A 174 -2.46 1.21 -17.13
CA THR A 174 -2.04 2.23 -18.11
C THR A 174 -0.65 1.94 -18.65
N GLU A 175 -0.45 2.20 -19.94
CA GLU A 175 0.86 2.08 -20.61
C GLU A 175 1.86 3.15 -20.15
N ARG A 176 1.40 4.23 -19.51
CA ARG A 176 2.26 5.28 -18.95
C ARG A 176 3.30 4.68 -18.00
N LEU A 177 4.57 5.01 -18.20
CA LEU A 177 5.63 4.60 -17.28
C LEU A 177 5.56 5.45 -16.00
N TRP A 178 5.92 4.88 -14.85
CA TRP A 178 5.86 5.59 -13.57
C TRP A 178 6.62 6.92 -13.53
N PRO A 179 7.83 7.07 -14.11
CA PRO A 179 8.50 8.36 -14.16
C PRO A 179 7.74 9.45 -14.94
N ASP A 180 6.91 9.03 -15.90
CA ASP A 180 6.15 9.93 -16.78
C ASP A 180 4.69 10.10 -16.33
N PHE A 181 4.23 9.32 -15.35
CA PHE A 181 2.88 9.41 -14.80
C PHE A 181 2.72 10.71 -14.02
N ASP A 182 1.69 11.48 -14.33
CA ASP A 182 1.45 12.82 -13.75
C ASP A 182 0.07 12.98 -13.10
N GLU A 183 -0.21 14.19 -12.61
CA GLU A 183 -1.49 14.54 -11.99
C GLU A 183 -2.69 14.35 -12.92
N GLY A 184 -2.52 14.58 -14.24
CA GLY A 184 -3.57 14.40 -15.23
C GLY A 184 -3.87 12.92 -15.48
N ASP A 185 -2.84 12.08 -15.54
CA ASP A 185 -3.01 10.62 -15.64
C ASP A 185 -3.70 10.06 -14.36
N PHE A 186 -3.38 10.61 -13.19
CA PHE A 186 -4.03 10.23 -11.93
C PHE A 186 -5.50 10.64 -11.90
N ASP A 187 -5.81 11.87 -12.31
CA ASP A 187 -7.19 12.36 -12.43
C ASP A 187 -8.01 11.50 -13.40
N GLN A 188 -7.40 11.08 -14.52
CA GLN A 188 -8.04 10.18 -15.48
C GLN A 188 -8.34 8.81 -14.85
N ALA A 189 -7.42 8.24 -14.08
CA ALA A 189 -7.65 6.97 -13.38
C ALA A 189 -8.82 7.08 -12.39
N LEU A 190 -8.92 8.18 -11.64
CA LEU A 190 -10.02 8.46 -10.73
C LEU A 190 -11.35 8.69 -11.47
N ALA A 191 -11.33 9.37 -12.61
CA ALA A 191 -12.52 9.56 -13.44
C ALA A 191 -13.06 8.23 -13.98
N VAL A 192 -12.17 7.34 -14.43
CA VAL A 192 -12.57 5.98 -14.84
C VAL A 192 -13.15 5.22 -13.67
N TYR A 193 -12.52 5.25 -12.50
CA TYR A 193 -13.08 4.64 -11.29
C TYR A 193 -14.48 5.17 -10.96
N ALA A 194 -14.68 6.49 -10.99
CA ALA A 194 -15.98 7.12 -10.70
C ALA A 194 -17.08 6.72 -11.70
N SER A 195 -16.71 6.29 -12.91
CA SER A 195 -17.66 5.78 -13.91
C SER A 195 -18.04 4.31 -13.71
N ARG A 196 -17.32 3.55 -12.87
CA ARG A 196 -17.58 2.12 -12.63
C ARG A 196 -18.80 1.94 -11.75
N GLN A 197 -19.66 0.98 -12.13
CA GLN A 197 -20.77 0.54 -11.29
C GLN A 197 -20.33 -0.65 -10.41
N ARG A 198 -20.02 -0.38 -9.14
CA ARG A 198 -19.61 -1.40 -8.17
C ARG A 198 -20.83 -2.18 -7.67
N ARG A 199 -20.92 -3.44 -8.06
CA ARG A 199 -22.09 -4.30 -7.79
C ARG A 199 -21.95 -5.15 -6.53
N PHE A 200 -20.73 -5.42 -6.06
CA PHE A 200 -20.47 -6.29 -4.89
C PHE A 200 -21.30 -7.58 -4.90
N GLY A 201 -21.45 -8.22 -6.08
CA GLY A 201 -22.25 -9.43 -6.25
C GLY A 201 -23.77 -9.24 -6.39
N LYS A 202 -24.30 -8.01 -6.38
CA LYS A 202 -25.72 -7.72 -6.59
C LYS A 202 -26.05 -7.59 -8.08
N VAL A 203 -27.16 -8.19 -8.52
CA VAL A 203 -27.69 -8.03 -9.88
C VAL A 203 -28.47 -6.71 -9.94
N LEU A 204 -28.38 -5.98 -11.05
CA LEU A 204 -29.27 -4.85 -11.30
C LEU A 204 -30.67 -5.42 -11.48
N ASP A 205 -31.65 -4.94 -10.70
CA ASP A 205 -33.05 -5.23 -10.99
C ASP A 205 -33.31 -4.74 -12.41
N THR A 206 -33.60 -5.71 -13.29
CA THR A 206 -34.06 -5.44 -14.65
C THR A 206 -35.57 -5.34 -14.54
N GLU A 207 -36.10 -4.12 -14.63
CA GLU A 207 -37.52 -3.90 -14.95
C GLU A 207 -37.82 -4.31 -16.39
#